data_AF-A0A0H5P2Q1-F1
#
_entry.id   AF-A0A0H5P2Q1-F1
#
_cell.length_a   1.000
_cell.length_b   1.000
_cell.length_c   1.000
_cell.angle_alpha   90.00
_cell.angle_beta   90.00
_cell.angle_gamma   90.00
#
_symmetry.space_group_name_H-M   'P 1'
#
loop_
_entity.id
_entity.type
_entity.pdbx_description
1 polymer ?
#
loop_
_entity_poly.entity_id
_entity_poly.type
_entity_poly.pdbx_seq_one_letter_code
_entity_poly.pdbx_strand_id
1 'polypeptide(L)'
;MTDQATSAWRSFVEQARSGELYLDPDVAKESLVACDELLLAYDGLVEYAYDAQRVGGFGAFGIADELADLFHKQATGEPGSIDQVILDTIAVVKDMREVMQLSIDRLTEQDSLNAGQVSSAAVDLGSTS
;
A
#
# COMPACT_ATOMS: atom_id res chain seq x y z
N MET A 1 -8.05 -0.21 -14.81
CA MET A 1 -8.60 0.50 -13.63
C MET A 1 -7.53 0.68 -12.57
N THR A 2 -6.72 -0.35 -12.30
CA THR A 2 -5.56 -0.30 -11.38
C THR A 2 -4.50 0.72 -11.79
N ASP A 3 -4.16 0.83 -13.09
CA ASP A 3 -3.15 1.79 -13.59
C ASP A 3 -3.42 3.25 -13.22
N GLN A 4 -4.69 3.66 -13.21
CA GLN A 4 -5.09 5.02 -12.85
C GLN A 4 -5.01 5.24 -11.34
N ALA A 5 -5.33 4.22 -10.53
CA ALA A 5 -5.16 4.29 -9.08
C ALA A 5 -3.67 4.38 -8.72
N THR A 6 -2.82 3.57 -9.38
CA THR A 6 -1.37 3.61 -9.21
C THR A 6 -0.80 4.98 -9.53
N SER A 7 -1.20 5.60 -10.66
CA SER A 7 -0.69 6.93 -11.01
C SER A 7 -1.15 8.03 -10.05
N ALA A 8 -2.40 7.96 -9.56
CA ALA A 8 -2.92 8.89 -8.56
C ALA A 8 -2.16 8.77 -7.23
N TRP A 9 -2.00 7.56 -6.70
CA TRP A 9 -1.33 7.36 -5.41
C TRP A 9 0.15 7.70 -5.44
N ARG A 10 0.86 7.42 -6.54
CA ARG A 10 2.22 7.94 -6.74
C ARG A 10 2.29 9.46 -6.69
N SER A 11 1.31 10.15 -7.27
CA SER A 11 1.26 11.62 -7.17
C SER A 11 1.04 12.09 -5.73
N PHE A 12 0.23 11.38 -4.95
CA PHE A 12 0.03 11.69 -3.53
C PHE A 12 1.28 11.41 -2.69
N VAL A 13 2.04 10.35 -3.00
CA VAL A 13 3.34 10.10 -2.37
C VAL A 13 4.28 11.28 -2.59
N GLU A 14 4.38 11.80 -3.82
CA GLU A 14 5.24 12.96 -4.10
C GLU A 14 4.78 14.23 -3.38
N GLN A 15 3.46 14.48 -3.31
CA GLN A 15 2.90 15.59 -2.54
C GLN A 15 3.12 15.44 -1.03
N ALA A 16 3.10 14.21 -0.51
CA ALA A 16 3.38 13.94 0.89
C ALA A 16 4.86 14.15 1.22
N ARG A 17 5.76 13.70 0.33
CA ARG A 17 7.21 13.93 0.44
C ARG A 17 7.58 15.40 0.38
N SER A 18 6.89 16.19 -0.45
CA SER A 18 7.08 17.65 -0.51
C SER A 18 6.46 18.39 0.69
N GLY A 19 5.60 17.71 1.46
CA GLY A 19 4.88 18.29 2.58
C GLY A 19 3.65 19.10 2.19
N GLU A 20 3.24 19.05 0.92
CA GLU A 20 2.00 19.66 0.40
C GLU A 20 0.76 18.88 0.83
N LEU A 21 0.90 17.56 1.04
CA LEU A 21 -0.14 16.68 1.53
C LEU A 21 0.24 16.09 2.89
N TYR A 22 -0.68 16.20 3.84
CA TYR A 22 -0.64 15.44 5.08
C TYR A 22 -2.06 15.17 5.53
N LEU A 23 -2.25 14.05 6.21
CA LEU A 23 -3.53 13.65 6.77
C LEU A 23 -3.61 13.96 8.25
N ASP A 24 -4.83 13.96 8.78
CA ASP A 24 -5.06 13.98 10.21
C ASP A 24 -4.37 12.77 10.88
N PRO A 25 -3.69 12.95 12.04
CA PRO A 25 -2.93 11.90 12.69
C PRO A 25 -3.71 10.62 12.98
N ASP A 26 -4.95 10.74 13.45
CA ASP A 26 -5.73 9.60 13.89
C ASP A 26 -6.23 8.83 12.66
N VAL A 27 -6.67 9.56 11.63
CA VAL A 27 -7.03 8.99 10.33
C VAL A 27 -5.83 8.28 9.68
N ALA A 28 -4.65 8.89 9.72
CA ALA A 28 -3.43 8.33 9.14
C ALA A 28 -3.02 7.02 9.83
N LYS A 29 -3.09 6.96 11.16
CA LYS A 29 -2.79 5.74 11.93
C LYS A 29 -3.77 4.61 11.65
N GLU A 30 -5.07 4.89 11.68
CA GLU A 30 -6.09 3.88 11.37
C GLU A 30 -5.95 3.37 9.92
N SER A 31 -5.70 4.28 8.99
CA SER A 31 -5.50 3.94 7.58
C SER A 31 -4.21 3.16 7.35
N LEU A 32 -3.15 3.43 8.11
CA LEU A 32 -1.90 2.68 8.06
C LEU A 32 -2.12 1.22 8.48
N VAL A 33 -2.85 0.99 9.57
CA VAL A 33 -3.23 -0.36 10.02
C VAL A 33 -4.05 -1.08 8.95
N ALA A 34 -5.04 -0.41 8.36
CA ALA A 34 -5.83 -0.99 7.28
C ALA A 34 -4.98 -1.34 6.05
N CYS A 35 -3.97 -0.53 5.71
CA CYS A 35 -3.03 -0.85 4.63
C CYS A 35 -2.21 -2.10 4.97
N ASP A 36 -1.72 -2.24 6.20
CA ASP A 36 -0.96 -3.41 6.65
C ASP A 36 -1.81 -4.69 6.60
N GLU A 37 -3.05 -4.64 7.07
CA GLU A 37 -3.99 -5.76 6.98
C GLU A 37 -4.29 -6.16 5.53
N LEU A 38 -4.46 -5.17 4.66
CA LEU A 38 -4.72 -5.41 3.24
C LEU A 38 -3.52 -6.04 2.55
N LEU A 39 -2.30 -5.55 2.81
CA LEU A 39 -1.08 -6.15 2.28
C LEU A 39 -0.93 -7.61 2.72
N LEU A 40 -1.18 -7.91 3.99
CA LEU A 40 -1.13 -9.27 4.51
C LEU A 40 -2.15 -10.19 3.80
N ALA A 41 -3.37 -9.70 3.57
CA ALA A 41 -4.39 -10.46 2.85
C ALA A 41 -3.97 -10.73 1.39
N TYR A 42 -3.39 -9.74 0.71
CA TYR A 42 -2.93 -9.89 -0.66
C TYR A 42 -1.70 -10.78 -0.79
N ASP A 43 -0.79 -10.78 0.19
CA ASP A 43 0.34 -11.73 0.22
C ASP A 43 -0.17 -13.19 0.24
N GLY A 44 -1.25 -13.47 0.98
CA GLY A 44 -1.93 -14.78 0.92
C GLY A 44 -2.58 -15.06 -0.44
N LEU A 45 -3.16 -14.05 -1.10
CA LEU A 45 -3.74 -14.20 -2.43
C LEU A 45 -2.69 -14.48 -3.51
N VAL A 46 -1.45 -14.00 -3.36
CA VAL A 46 -0.35 -14.32 -4.26
C VAL A 46 -0.09 -15.83 -4.28
N GLU A 47 -0.13 -16.50 -3.13
CA GLU A 47 0.05 -17.96 -3.06
C GLU A 47 -1.06 -18.70 -3.83
N TYR A 48 -2.33 -18.31 -3.62
CA TYR A 48 -3.45 -18.90 -4.35
C TYR A 48 -3.39 -18.62 -5.86
N ALA A 49 -2.90 -17.44 -6.26
CA ALA A 49 -2.71 -17.11 -7.66
C ALA A 49 -1.64 -18.01 -8.31
N TYR A 50 -0.56 -18.34 -7.60
CA TYR A 50 0.44 -19.30 -8.07
C TYR A 50 -0.13 -20.71 -8.24
N ASP A 51 -0.97 -21.17 -7.30
CA ASP A 51 -1.63 -22.47 -7.42
C ASP A 51 -2.56 -22.52 -8.64
N ALA A 52 -3.27 -21.41 -8.93
CA ALA A 52 -4.13 -21.28 -10.08
C ALA A 52 -3.39 -21.40 -11.43
N GLN A 53 -2.07 -21.19 -11.46
CA GLN A 53 -1.27 -21.36 -12.68
C GLN A 53 -1.05 -22.83 -13.06
N ARG A 54 -1.33 -23.77 -12.14
CA ARG A 54 -1.00 -25.20 -12.26
C ARG A 54 -2.21 -26.10 -12.12
N VAL A 55 -3.40 -25.58 -12.42
CA VAL A 55 -4.66 -26.36 -12.34
C VAL A 55 -4.58 -27.55 -13.29
N GLY A 56 -4.95 -28.72 -12.76
CA GLY A 56 -4.94 -29.98 -13.49
C GLY A 56 -6.02 -30.94 -12.98
N GLY A 57 -5.87 -32.22 -13.29
CA GLY A 57 -6.84 -33.25 -12.89
C GLY A 57 -8.04 -33.38 -13.81
N PHE A 58 -7.98 -32.82 -15.03
CA PHE A 58 -9.05 -32.87 -16.02
C PHE A 58 -9.22 -34.26 -16.70
N GLY A 59 -8.33 -35.22 -16.44
CA GLY A 59 -8.36 -36.54 -17.05
C GLY A 59 -7.71 -36.59 -18.43
N ALA A 60 -7.93 -37.66 -19.19
CA ALA A 60 -7.29 -37.92 -20.48
C ALA A 60 -8.17 -37.57 -21.70
N PHE A 61 -9.12 -36.64 -21.52
CA PHE A 61 -9.97 -36.18 -22.62
C PHE A 61 -9.19 -35.24 -23.53
N GLY A 62 -9.52 -35.21 -24.83
CA GLY A 62 -8.84 -34.32 -25.79
C GLY A 62 -8.89 -32.82 -25.45
N ILE A 63 -9.85 -32.41 -24.61
CA ILE A 63 -10.02 -31.02 -24.14
C ILE A 63 -9.25 -30.71 -22.84
N ALA A 64 -8.63 -31.70 -22.20
CA ALA A 64 -7.98 -31.53 -20.90
C ALA A 64 -6.84 -30.48 -20.95
N ASP A 65 -6.02 -30.55 -21.99
CA ASP A 65 -4.91 -29.61 -22.18
C ASP A 65 -5.41 -28.18 -22.51
N GLU A 66 -6.51 -28.07 -23.27
CA GLU A 66 -7.13 -26.79 -23.59
C GLU A 66 -7.69 -26.10 -22.34
N LEU A 67 -8.32 -26.86 -21.43
CA LEU A 67 -8.80 -26.32 -20.15
C LEU A 67 -7.63 -25.88 -19.26
N ALA A 68 -6.58 -26.69 -19.16
CA ALA A 68 -5.41 -26.32 -18.37
C ALA A 68 -4.75 -25.02 -18.88
N ASP A 69 -4.64 -24.86 -20.20
CA ASP A 69 -4.12 -23.64 -20.83
C ASP A 69 -5.01 -22.41 -20.57
N LEU A 70 -6.34 -22.57 -20.62
CA LEU A 70 -7.29 -21.49 -20.31
C LEU A 70 -7.15 -21.01 -18.85
N PHE A 71 -7.08 -21.93 -17.89
CA PHE A 71 -6.86 -21.56 -16.48
C PHE A 71 -5.49 -20.92 -16.27
N HIS A 72 -4.46 -21.43 -16.95
CA HIS A 72 -3.12 -20.85 -16.87
C HIS A 72 -3.10 -19.40 -17.33
N LYS A 73 -3.69 -19.08 -18.50
CA LYS A 73 -3.77 -17.72 -19.03
C LYS A 73 -4.58 -16.78 -18.14
N GLN A 74 -5.66 -17.29 -17.55
CA GLN A 74 -6.44 -16.52 -16.58
C GLN A 74 -5.64 -16.22 -15.30
N ALA A 75 -4.77 -17.14 -14.90
CA ALA A 75 -3.94 -16.99 -13.71
C ALA A 75 -2.70 -16.11 -13.93
N THR A 76 -2.06 -16.17 -15.11
CA THR A 76 -0.79 -15.48 -15.39
C THR A 76 -0.52 -15.25 -16.88
N GLY A 77 0.46 -14.38 -17.17
CA GLY A 77 1.07 -14.23 -18.49
C GLY A 77 0.31 -13.34 -19.48
N GLU A 78 -0.90 -12.89 -19.13
CA GLU A 78 -1.72 -11.99 -19.95
C GLU A 78 -2.10 -10.71 -19.19
N PRO A 79 -2.27 -9.57 -19.86
CA PRO A 79 -2.78 -8.37 -19.23
C PRO A 79 -4.12 -8.62 -18.55
N GLY A 80 -4.20 -8.30 -17.25
CA GLY A 80 -5.41 -8.53 -16.46
C GLY A 80 -5.55 -9.96 -15.90
N SER A 81 -4.50 -10.78 -16.01
CA SER A 81 -4.41 -12.03 -15.26
C SER A 81 -4.50 -11.79 -13.76
N ILE A 82 -4.94 -12.81 -13.03
CA ILE A 82 -5.18 -12.71 -11.58
C ILE A 82 -3.92 -12.27 -10.83
N ASP A 83 -2.76 -12.84 -11.15
CA ASP A 83 -1.48 -12.47 -10.52
C ASP A 83 -1.12 -11.00 -10.77
N GLN A 84 -1.29 -10.50 -11.99
CA GLN A 84 -1.00 -9.12 -12.36
C GLN A 84 -1.91 -8.16 -11.58
N VAL A 85 -3.21 -8.42 -11.52
CA VAL A 85 -4.16 -7.58 -10.77
C VAL A 85 -3.83 -7.55 -9.27
N ILE A 86 -3.44 -8.69 -8.70
CA ILE A 86 -3.00 -8.78 -7.30
C ILE A 86 -1.74 -7.93 -7.07
N LEU A 87 -0.73 -8.10 -7.92
CA LEU A 87 0.55 -7.37 -7.80
C LEU A 87 0.37 -5.86 -7.99
N ASP A 88 -0.47 -5.44 -8.94
CA ASP A 88 -0.79 -4.04 -9.15
C ASP A 88 -1.52 -3.46 -7.94
N THR A 89 -2.44 -4.22 -7.35
CA THR A 89 -3.14 -3.78 -6.14
C THR A 89 -2.19 -3.65 -4.96
N ILE A 90 -1.27 -4.61 -4.76
CA ILE A 90 -0.21 -4.52 -3.74
C ILE A 90 0.61 -3.25 -3.94
N ALA A 91 0.97 -2.89 -5.17
CA ALA A 91 1.72 -1.68 -5.46
C ALA A 91 0.96 -0.41 -5.04
N VAL A 92 -0.33 -0.33 -5.39
CA VAL A 92 -1.19 0.79 -4.96
C VAL A 92 -1.26 0.89 -3.43
N VAL A 93 -1.46 -0.23 -2.74
CA VAL A 93 -1.57 -0.23 -1.27
C VAL A 93 -0.25 0.16 -0.60
N LYS A 94 0.90 -0.18 -1.19
CA LYS A 94 2.22 0.29 -0.72
C LYS A 94 2.35 1.82 -0.86
N ASP A 95 1.92 2.38 -1.98
CA ASP A 95 1.92 3.84 -2.19
C ASP A 95 0.97 4.53 -1.18
N MET A 96 -0.21 3.95 -0.94
CA MET A 96 -1.15 4.42 0.10
C MET A 96 -0.49 4.44 1.48
N ARG A 97 0.12 3.32 1.87
CA ARG A 97 0.80 3.13 3.15
C ARG A 97 1.88 4.18 3.37
N GLU A 98 2.64 4.49 2.33
CA GLU A 98 3.71 5.50 2.39
C GLU A 98 3.14 6.90 2.70
N VAL A 99 2.04 7.31 2.05
CA VAL A 99 1.38 8.60 2.35
C VAL A 99 0.94 8.68 3.82
N MET A 100 0.39 7.59 4.36
CA MET A 100 -0.03 7.54 5.76
C MET A 100 1.17 7.68 6.70
N GLN A 101 2.26 6.95 6.43
CA GLN A 101 3.47 7.00 7.24
C GLN A 101 4.11 8.39 7.22
N LEU A 102 4.24 9.01 6.05
CA LEU A 102 4.79 10.36 5.91
C LEU A 102 3.97 11.40 6.68
N SER A 103 2.64 11.24 6.71
CA SER A 103 1.76 12.11 7.49
C SER A 103 2.06 11.99 9.00
N ILE A 104 2.22 10.76 9.50
CA ILE A 104 2.53 10.48 10.92
C ILE A 104 3.92 11.02 11.31
N ASP A 105 4.92 10.78 10.47
CA ASP A 105 6.30 11.18 10.75
C ASP A 105 6.43 12.71 10.85
N ARG A 106 5.77 13.43 9.94
CA ARG A 106 5.76 14.89 9.93
C ARG A 106 5.11 15.49 11.18
N LEU A 107 4.01 14.90 11.64
CA LEU A 107 3.34 15.34 12.87
C LEU A 107 4.23 15.12 14.09
N THR A 108 4.90 13.97 14.16
CA THR A 108 5.84 13.65 15.24
C THR A 108 7.01 14.62 15.27
N GLU A 109 7.54 15.02 14.10
CA GLU A 109 8.58 16.03 13.99
C GLU A 109 8.10 17.40 14.47
N GLN A 110 6.92 17.85 14.04
CA GLN A 110 6.35 19.15 14.43
C GLN A 110 6.08 19.23 15.94
N ASP A 111 5.53 18.17 16.54
CA ASP A 111 5.28 18.12 17.99
C ASP A 111 6.59 18.23 18.79
N SER A 112 7.65 17.54 18.34
CA SER A 112 8.98 17.63 18.96
C SER A 112 9.56 19.05 18.87
N LEU A 113 9.42 19.71 17.72
CA LEU A 113 9.90 21.09 17.51
C LEU A 113 9.14 22.10 18.38
N ASN A 114 7.81 21.98 18.43
CA ASN A 114 6.95 22.85 19.23
C ASN A 114 7.23 22.70 20.72
N ALA A 115 7.38 21.46 21.21
CA ALA A 115 7.73 21.19 22.61
C ALA A 115 9.09 21.80 23.00
N GLY A 116 10.08 21.72 22.10
CA GLY A 116 11.39 22.34 22.29
C GLY A 116 11.32 23.87 22.40
N GLN A 117 10.57 24.52 21.51
CA GLN A 117 10.39 25.97 21.52
C GLN A 117 9.64 26.48 22.76
N VAL A 118 8.60 25.76 23.19
CA VAL A 118 7.86 26.10 24.41
C VAL A 118 8.76 25.93 25.64
N SER A 119 9.55 24.85 25.69
CA SER A 119 10.51 24.64 26.78
C SER A 119 11.57 25.74 26.84
N SER A 120 12.14 26.15 25.70
CA SER A 120 13.13 27.23 25.68
C SER A 120 12.54 28.57 26.09
N ALA A 121 11.34 28.90 25.59
CA ALA A 121 10.65 30.14 25.97
C ALA A 121 10.31 30.19 27.46
N ALA A 122 9.92 29.07 28.07
CA ALA A 122 9.65 28.98 29.50
C ALA A 122 10.91 29.19 30.36
N VAL A 123 12.06 28.65 29.92
CA VAL A 123 13.36 28.86 30.59
C VAL A 123 13.77 30.34 30.51
N ASP A 124 13.64 30.97 29.34
CA ASP A 124 14.00 32.39 29.16
C ASP A 124 13.16 33.29 30.07
N LEU A 125 11.84 33.09 30.15
CA LEU A 125 10.96 33.84 31.05
C LEU A 125 11.33 33.65 32.53
N GLY A 126 11.70 32.43 32.94
CA GLY A 126 12.15 32.13 34.30
C GLY A 126 13.50 32.77 34.66
N SER A 127 14.38 32.97 33.67
CA SER A 127 15.69 33.63 33.86
C SER A 127 15.61 35.16 33.97
N THR A 128 14.48 35.75 33.56
CA THR A 128 14.22 37.19 33.64
C THR A 128 13.52 37.66 34.93
N SER A 129 13.26 36.73 35.86
CA SER A 129 12.66 36.98 37.19
C SER A 129 13.71 36.89 38.29
#